data_AF-A0A6A4XRE6-F1
#
_entry.id   AF-A0A6A4XRE6-F1
#
_cell.length_a   1.000
_cell.length_b   1.000
_cell.length_c   1.000
_cell.angle_alpha   90.00
_cell.angle_beta   90.00
_cell.angle_gamma   90.00
#
_symmetry.space_group_name_H-M   'P 1'
#
loop_
_entity.id
_entity.type
_entity.pdbx_description
1 polymer ?
#
loop_
_entity_poly.entity_id
_entity_poly.type
_entity_poly.pdbx_seq_one_letter_code
_entity_poly.pdbx_strand_id
1 'polypeptide(L)'
;MLIEGFKTNYGNGWEFKGLRPDQVSFGVPSGPKSANRGFVTPETVLRTLTCLVQGTGCDTIKPKQTYPTFRGVMTWSINWDKYDNFA
;
A
#
# COMPACT_ATOMS: atom_id res chain seq x y z
N MET A 1 8.19 7.09 -4.16
CA MET A 1 7.46 5.82 -3.91
C MET A 1 8.44 4.66 -4.11
N LEU A 2 8.28 3.50 -3.46
CA LEU A 2 9.20 2.37 -3.65
C LEU A 2 9.35 1.94 -5.13
N ILE A 3 8.29 2.12 -5.92
CA ILE A 3 8.27 1.84 -7.36
C ILE A 3 9.09 2.89 -8.14
N GLU A 4 8.94 4.16 -7.81
CA GLU A 4 9.54 5.28 -8.56
C GLU A 4 10.99 5.60 -8.15
N GLY A 5 11.45 5.04 -7.04
CA GLY A 5 12.68 5.48 -6.39
C GLY A 5 12.50 6.78 -5.59
N PHE A 6 13.53 7.13 -4.82
CA PHE A 6 13.62 8.40 -4.10
C PHE A 6 15.06 8.67 -3.65
N LYS A 7 15.40 9.94 -3.43
CA LYS A 7 16.66 10.32 -2.76
C LYS A 7 16.46 10.34 -1.25
N THR A 8 17.40 9.76 -0.52
CA THR A 8 17.38 9.76 0.95
C THR A 8 17.88 11.10 1.51
N ASN A 9 17.64 11.34 2.80
CA ASN A 9 18.14 12.50 3.53
C ASN A 9 17.89 13.86 2.82
N TYR A 10 16.63 14.15 2.50
CA TYR A 10 16.21 15.39 1.82
C TYR A 10 16.94 15.69 0.50
N GLY A 11 17.44 14.65 -0.18
CA GLY A 11 18.17 14.80 -1.45
C GLY A 11 19.70 14.77 -1.33
N ASN A 12 20.25 14.76 -0.12
CA ASN A 12 21.70 14.78 0.15
C ASN A 12 22.29 13.39 0.38
N GLY A 13 21.46 12.35 0.49
CA GLY A 13 21.90 10.97 0.66
C GLY A 13 21.99 10.20 -0.66
N TRP A 14 22.15 8.89 -0.53
CA TRP A 14 22.13 7.96 -1.68
C TRP A 14 20.74 7.86 -2.29
N GLU A 15 20.69 7.47 -3.56
CA GLU A 15 19.47 7.30 -4.33
C GLU A 15 18.99 5.86 -4.26
N PHE A 16 17.77 5.66 -3.74
CA PHE A 16 17.08 4.37 -3.81
C PHE A 16 16.50 4.18 -5.20
N LYS A 17 16.98 3.15 -5.90
CA LYS A 17 16.47 2.76 -7.22
C LYS A 17 15.12 2.05 -7.06
N GLY A 18 14.17 2.48 -7.88
CA GLY A 18 12.81 1.94 -7.85
C GLY A 18 12.75 0.44 -8.12
N LEU A 19 11.78 -0.22 -7.50
CA LEU A 19 11.48 -1.63 -7.71
C LEU A 19 10.44 -1.81 -8.83
N ARG A 20 10.39 -3.01 -9.41
CA ARG A 20 9.27 -3.33 -10.30
C ARG A 20 7.96 -3.33 -9.49
N PRO A 21 6.82 -2.91 -10.06
CA PRO A 21 5.55 -2.90 -9.33
C PRO A 21 5.15 -4.26 -8.76
N ASP A 22 5.51 -5.35 -9.45
CA ASP A 22 5.28 -6.73 -9.01
C ASP A 22 6.10 -7.15 -7.79
N GLN A 23 7.01 -6.31 -7.31
CA GLN A 23 7.80 -6.55 -6.11
C GLN A 23 7.31 -5.72 -4.91
N VAL A 24 6.25 -4.94 -5.09
CA VAL A 24 5.77 -3.99 -4.07
C VAL A 24 4.34 -4.31 -3.68
N SER A 25 4.11 -4.45 -2.39
CA SER A 25 2.81 -4.50 -1.73
C SER A 25 2.81 -3.52 -0.55
N PHE A 26 1.64 -3.14 -0.05
CA PHE A 26 1.54 -2.45 1.24
C PHE A 26 0.95 -3.37 2.32
N GLY A 27 1.39 -3.17 3.56
CA GLY A 27 0.93 -3.90 4.73
C GLY A 27 -0.03 -3.05 5.56
N VAL A 28 -1.18 -3.59 5.95
CA VAL A 28 -2.14 -2.93 6.86
C VAL A 28 -2.62 -3.91 7.94
N PRO A 29 -3.10 -3.44 9.10
CA PRO A 29 -3.76 -4.29 10.08
C PRO A 29 -5.05 -4.90 9.50
N SER A 30 -5.37 -6.16 9.82
CA SER A 30 -6.60 -6.82 9.34
C SER A 30 -7.84 -6.24 10.01
N GLY A 31 -7.74 -5.85 11.29
CA GLY A 31 -8.83 -5.28 12.05
C GLY A 31 -8.35 -4.23 13.07
N PRO A 32 -9.27 -3.54 13.75
CA PRO A 32 -8.95 -2.49 14.73
C PRO A 32 -8.11 -2.98 15.92
N LYS A 33 -8.15 -4.29 16.22
CA LYS A 33 -7.39 -4.91 17.32
C LYS A 33 -6.03 -5.47 16.88
N SER A 34 -5.75 -5.54 15.58
CA SER A 34 -4.54 -6.16 15.06
C SER A 34 -3.31 -5.27 15.17
N ALA A 35 -3.50 -3.98 15.46
CA ALA A 35 -2.45 -3.01 15.75
C ALA A 35 -2.97 -1.88 16.66
N ASN A 36 -2.08 -1.20 17.38
CA ASN A 36 -2.46 -0.04 18.20
C ASN A 36 -2.94 1.16 17.36
N ARG A 37 -2.44 1.31 16.12
CA ARG A 37 -2.76 2.38 15.17
C ARG A 37 -2.58 1.89 13.75
N GLY A 38 -3.14 2.61 12.78
CA GLY A 38 -2.92 2.37 11.35
C GLY A 38 -3.91 1.40 10.69
N PHE A 39 -4.96 1.00 11.39
CA PHE A 39 -6.09 0.30 10.75
C PHE A 39 -6.76 1.22 9.72
N VAL A 40 -7.17 0.64 8.60
CA VAL A 40 -7.88 1.31 7.51
C VAL A 40 -9.07 0.45 7.10
N THR A 41 -10.11 1.07 6.57
CA THR A 41 -11.30 0.34 6.10
C THR A 41 -11.02 -0.43 4.80
N PRO A 42 -11.76 -1.52 4.51
CA PRO A 42 -11.68 -2.21 3.22
C PRO A 42 -11.88 -1.28 2.02
N GLU A 43 -12.78 -0.30 2.14
CA GLU A 43 -13.01 0.73 1.12
C GLU A 43 -11.76 1.59 0.83
N THR A 44 -10.98 1.89 1.87
CA THR A 44 -9.72 2.65 1.71
C THR A 44 -8.66 1.80 1.01
N VAL A 45 -8.58 0.50 1.32
CA VAL A 45 -7.70 -0.45 0.64
C VAL A 45 -8.08 -0.57 -0.83
N LEU A 46 -9.37 -0.76 -1.14
CA LEU A 46 -9.89 -0.86 -2.49
C LEU A 46 -9.57 0.40 -3.30
N ARG A 47 -9.87 1.58 -2.77
CA ARG A 47 -9.58 2.86 -3.44
C ARG A 47 -8.08 3.07 -3.69
N THR A 48 -7.24 2.64 -2.75
CA THR A 48 -5.78 2.68 -2.93
C THR A 48 -5.33 1.77 -4.08
N LEU A 49 -5.88 0.54 -4.14
CA LEU A 49 -5.57 -0.41 -5.21
C LEU A 49 -6.04 0.09 -6.57
N THR A 50 -7.28 0.59 -6.69
CA THR A 50 -7.80 1.11 -7.96
C THR A 50 -7.04 2.36 -8.40
N CYS A 51 -6.64 3.23 -7.48
CA CYS A 51 -5.78 4.37 -7.79
C CYS A 51 -4.42 3.92 -8.36
N LEU A 52 -3.75 2.95 -7.73
CA LEU A 52 -2.45 2.47 -8.18
C LEU A 52 -2.53 1.71 -9.51
N VAL A 53 -3.49 0.79 -9.64
CA VAL A 53 -3.57 -0.16 -10.74
C VAL A 53 -4.29 0.43 -11.96
N GLN A 54 -5.33 1.24 -11.73
CA GLN A 54 -6.24 1.74 -12.76
C GLN A 54 -6.23 3.27 -12.89
N GLY A 55 -5.62 4.00 -11.94
CA GLY A 55 -5.61 5.46 -11.95
C GLY A 55 -6.96 6.08 -11.54
N THR A 56 -7.87 5.30 -10.96
CA THR A 56 -9.24 5.72 -10.61
C THR A 56 -9.38 5.94 -9.11
N GLY A 57 -10.20 6.92 -8.70
CA GLY A 57 -10.47 7.17 -7.27
C GLY A 57 -9.25 7.66 -6.47
N CYS A 58 -8.21 8.18 -7.12
CA CYS A 58 -7.08 8.77 -6.41
C CYS A 58 -7.48 10.05 -5.68
N ASP A 59 -7.01 10.19 -4.43
CA ASP A 59 -7.14 11.41 -3.63
C ASP A 59 -6.08 12.46 -4.06
N THR A 60 -5.41 13.10 -3.10
CA THR A 60 -4.41 14.15 -3.35
C THR A 60 -3.09 13.60 -3.88
N ILE A 61 -2.71 12.38 -3.50
CA ILE A 61 -1.50 11.70 -3.98
C ILE A 61 -1.86 10.81 -5.16
N LYS A 62 -1.24 11.09 -6.32
CA LYS A 62 -1.47 10.35 -7.57
C LYS A 62 -0.17 9.70 -8.02
N PRO A 63 -0.20 8.44 -8.47
CA PRO A 63 0.97 7.82 -9.06
C PRO A 63 1.34 8.51 -10.38
N LYS A 64 2.63 8.56 -10.74
CA LYS A 64 3.06 9.19 -11.99
C LYS A 64 2.49 8.53 -13.25
N GLN A 65 2.17 7.25 -13.14
CA GLN A 65 1.52 6.41 -14.15
C GLN A 65 0.78 5.28 -13.44
N THR A 66 -0.08 4.55 -14.15
CA THR A 66 -0.70 3.34 -13.58
C THR A 66 0.33 2.21 -13.43
N TYR A 67 0.09 1.35 -12.44
CA TYR A 67 0.93 0.19 -12.14
C TYR A 67 0.11 -1.11 -12.15
N PRO A 68 -0.29 -1.62 -13.34
CA PRO A 68 -1.19 -2.77 -13.45
C PRO A 68 -0.66 -4.06 -12.81
N THR A 69 0.66 -4.18 -12.66
CA THR A 69 1.33 -5.35 -12.09
C THR A 69 1.65 -5.20 -10.59
N PHE A 70 1.08 -4.20 -9.90
CA PHE A 70 1.25 -4.02 -8.46
C PHE A 70 0.88 -5.31 -7.69
N ARG A 71 1.73 -5.74 -6.73
CA ARG A 71 1.62 -7.10 -6.16
C ARG A 71 0.37 -7.30 -5.30
N GLY A 72 -0.06 -6.28 -4.56
CA GLY A 72 -1.27 -6.35 -3.74
C GLY A 72 -1.08 -5.92 -2.29
N VAL A 73 -1.76 -6.62 -1.38
CA VAL A 73 -1.90 -6.23 0.03
C VAL A 73 -1.43 -7.37 0.94
N MET A 74 -0.66 -7.02 1.95
CA MET A 74 -0.32 -7.89 3.06
C MET A 74 -1.12 -7.44 4.29
N THR A 75 -1.53 -8.37 5.14
CA THR A 75 -2.18 -8.04 6.40
C THR A 75 -1.58 -8.77 7.59
N TRP A 76 -1.51 -8.06 8.71
CA TRP A 76 -1.35 -8.68 10.02
C TRP A 76 -2.72 -8.74 10.70
N SER A 77 -3.36 -9.89 10.85
CA SER A 77 -2.90 -11.23 10.44
C SER A 77 -4.08 -12.13 10.12
N ILE A 78 -3.83 -13.30 9.52
CA ILE A 78 -4.85 -14.32 9.26
C ILE A 78 -5.64 -14.68 10.54
N ASN A 79 -4.98 -14.75 11.69
CA ASN A 79 -5.63 -15.08 12.96
C ASN A 79 -6.58 -13.98 13.43
N TRP A 80 -6.18 -12.71 13.31
CA TRP A 80 -7.04 -11.58 13.66
C TRP A 80 -8.19 -11.42 12.69
N ASP A 81 -7.91 -11.55 11.39
CA ASP A 81 -8.92 -11.55 10.33
C ASP A 81 -10.00 -12.60 10.59
N LYS A 82 -9.60 -13.84 10.92
CA LYS A 82 -10.52 -14.89 11.35
C LYS A 82 -11.26 -14.54 12.64
N TYR A 83 -10.59 -13.98 13.64
CA TYR A 83 -11.22 -13.58 14.90
C TYR A 83 -12.32 -12.53 14.67
N ASP A 84 -12.10 -11.62 13.71
CA ASP A 84 -13.06 -10.60 13.28
C ASP A 84 -14.05 -11.12 12.20
N ASN A 85 -14.07 -12.44 11.95
CA ASN A 85 -14.97 -13.13 11.02
C ASN A 85 -14.84 -12.68 9.55
N PHE A 86 -13.61 -12.43 9.10
CA PHE A 86 -13.27 -12.04 7.71
C PHE A 86 -14.02 -10.78 7.25
N ALA A 87 -14.23 -9.84 8.18
CA ALA A 87 -14.98 -8.60 7.98
C ALA A 87 -14.21 -7.54 7.17
#